data_AF-A0A132AG42-F1
#
_entry.id   AF-A0A132AG42-F1
#
_cell.length_a   1.000
_cell.length_b   1.000
_cell.length_c   1.000
_cell.angle_alpha   90.00
_cell.angle_beta   90.00
_cell.angle_gamma   90.00
#
_symmetry.space_group_name_H-M   'P 1'
#
loop_
_entity.id
_entity.type
_entity.pdbx_description
1 polymer ?
#
loop_
_entity_poly.entity_id
_entity_poly.type
_entity_poly.pdbx_seq_one_letter_code
_entity_poly.pdbx_strand_id
1 'polypeptide(L)'
;MAHHLARYRIGDYVTRDSLLVSFVNISSILPEDGGLYTCSAINDVATVHHTARINVFGRPIIRKMPNITVVAGESISITCPVGGYPIDSIVWERDSVRLPYNHRQKVFANGTLTINELERVTDEGIYTCLARNKDEIRSSAKTSFALKVLDNLHYKISSKY
;
A
#
# COMPACT_ATOMS: atom_id res chain seq x y z
N MET A 1 11.28 -17.83 4.24
CA MET A 1 9.93 -18.04 4.79
C MET A 1 9.91 -18.54 6.25
N ALA A 2 11.06 -18.81 6.90
CA ALA A 2 11.13 -19.29 8.30
C ALA A 2 11.29 -18.21 9.38
N HIS A 3 11.47 -16.92 9.03
CA HIS A 3 11.77 -15.85 10.00
C HIS A 3 10.55 -15.13 10.60
N HIS A 4 9.31 -15.40 10.13
CA HIS A 4 8.13 -14.65 10.60
C HIS A 4 7.47 -15.23 11.87
N LEU A 5 7.71 -16.49 12.23
CA LEU A 5 7.05 -17.15 13.36
C LEU A 5 7.69 -16.89 14.73
N ALA A 6 8.89 -16.30 14.79
CA ALA A 6 9.61 -16.06 16.06
C ALA A 6 9.20 -14.75 16.77
N ARG A 7 8.38 -13.89 16.14
CA ARG A 7 7.96 -12.60 16.71
C ARG A 7 6.71 -12.68 17.57
N TYR A 8 5.87 -13.70 17.33
CA TYR A 8 4.61 -13.89 18.02
C TYR A 8 4.77 -14.96 19.10
N ARG A 9 4.46 -14.61 20.34
CA ARG A 9 4.41 -15.54 21.46
C ARG A 9 3.04 -15.48 22.10
N ILE A 10 2.27 -16.54 21.91
CA ILE A 10 0.97 -16.75 22.55
C ILE A 10 1.17 -17.68 23.74
N GLY A 11 0.49 -17.41 24.85
CA GLY A 11 0.52 -18.30 26.00
C GLY A 11 -0.52 -17.93 27.03
N ASP A 12 -0.68 -18.83 28.00
CA ASP A 12 -1.67 -18.73 29.06
C ASP A 12 -1.00 -18.91 30.42
N TYR A 13 -1.58 -18.29 31.45
CA TYR A 13 -1.23 -18.57 32.84
C TYR A 13 -2.44 -18.38 33.75
N VAL A 14 -2.40 -19.02 34.92
CA VAL A 14 -3.43 -18.87 35.95
C VAL A 14 -2.91 -17.94 37.03
N THR A 15 -3.66 -16.88 37.34
CA THR A 15 -3.32 -15.95 38.41
C THR A 15 -3.55 -16.59 39.79
N ARG A 16 -3.04 -15.96 40.85
CA ARG A 16 -3.28 -16.43 42.23
C ARG A 16 -4.78 -16.45 42.60
N ASP A 17 -5.57 -15.58 41.98
CA ASP A 17 -7.01 -15.49 42.17
C ASP A 17 -7.78 -16.48 41.26
N SER A 18 -7.08 -17.48 40.70
CA SER A 18 -7.65 -18.53 39.83
C SER A 18 -8.28 -18.00 38.52
N LEU A 19 -7.79 -16.88 38.00
CA LEU A 19 -8.19 -16.37 36.69
C LEU A 19 -7.27 -16.91 35.61
N LEU A 20 -7.84 -17.51 34.56
CA LEU A 20 -7.10 -17.86 33.34
C LEU A 20 -6.87 -16.61 32.51
N VAL A 21 -5.60 -16.28 32.26
CA VAL A 21 -5.18 -15.15 31.43
C VAL A 21 -4.46 -15.68 30.21
N SER A 22 -5.04 -15.43 29.03
CA SER A 22 -4.41 -15.63 27.73
C SER A 22 -3.76 -14.33 27.26
N PHE A 23 -2.55 -14.40 26.73
CA PHE A 23 -1.84 -13.25 26.19
C PHE A 23 -1.18 -13.54 24.85
N VAL A 24 -1.01 -12.48 24.05
CA VAL A 24 -0.15 -12.47 22.87
C VAL A 24 0.91 -11.40 23.07
N ASN A 25 2.18 -11.78 22.89
CA ASN A 25 3.31 -10.88 22.91
C ASN A 25 3.92 -10.82 21.50
N ILE A 26 4.12 -9.62 20.97
CA ILE A 26 4.68 -9.38 19.64
C ILE A 26 5.98 -8.61 19.80
N SER A 27 7.11 -9.27 19.54
CA SER A 27 8.43 -8.63 19.58
C SER A 27 8.77 -7.98 18.24
N SER A 28 9.54 -6.88 18.28
CA SER A 28 9.93 -6.11 17.08
C SER A 28 8.73 -5.78 16.20
N ILE A 29 7.78 -5.04 16.77
CA ILE A 29 6.50 -4.72 16.14
C ILE A 29 6.70 -3.91 14.86
N LEU A 30 5.98 -4.28 13.81
CA LEU A 30 5.96 -3.67 12.50
C LEU A 30 4.54 -3.18 12.19
N PRO A 31 4.35 -2.20 11.28
CA PRO A 31 3.02 -1.71 10.92
C PRO A 31 2.06 -2.83 10.46
N GLU A 32 2.57 -3.85 9.78
CA GLU A 32 1.78 -5.03 9.37
C GLU A 32 1.30 -5.91 10.52
N ASP A 33 1.83 -5.77 11.73
CA ASP A 33 1.31 -6.44 12.92
C ASP A 33 0.07 -5.71 13.49
N GLY A 34 -0.24 -4.51 12.99
CA GLY A 34 -1.48 -3.82 13.30
C GLY A 34 -2.68 -4.53 12.67
N GLY A 35 -3.79 -4.62 13.40
CA GLY A 35 -4.94 -5.39 12.94
C GLY A 35 -5.99 -5.63 14.00
N LEU A 36 -6.99 -6.46 13.65
CA LEU A 36 -7.97 -6.96 14.60
C LEU A 36 -7.41 -8.23 15.25
N TYR A 37 -7.40 -8.24 16.58
CA TYR A 37 -7.00 -9.37 17.39
C TYR A 37 -8.22 -9.87 18.14
N THR A 38 -8.52 -11.15 17.99
CA THR A 38 -9.65 -11.81 18.65
C THR A 38 -9.14 -12.76 19.71
N CYS A 39 -9.51 -12.52 20.97
CA CYS A 39 -9.38 -13.49 22.04
C CYS A 39 -10.63 -14.38 22.05
N SER A 40 -10.43 -15.69 22.10
CA SER A 40 -11.51 -16.69 22.12
C SER A 40 -11.36 -17.56 23.36
N ALA A 41 -12.39 -17.61 24.19
CA ALA A 41 -12.46 -18.50 25.35
C ALA A 41 -13.50 -19.58 25.11
N ILE A 42 -13.10 -20.83 25.27
CA ILE A 42 -13.90 -22.01 24.91
C ILE A 42 -13.95 -22.95 26.12
N ASN A 43 -15.14 -23.44 26.44
CA ASN A 43 -15.34 -24.59 27.31
C ASN A 43 -16.36 -25.56 26.67
N ASP A 44 -16.68 -26.66 27.35
CA ASP A 44 -17.57 -27.71 26.83
C ASP A 44 -19.01 -27.25 26.55
N VAL A 45 -19.39 -26.07 27.05
CA VAL A 45 -20.76 -25.54 26.97
C VAL A 45 -20.86 -24.39 25.96
N ALA A 46 -19.83 -23.54 25.89
CA ALA A 46 -19.90 -22.29 25.16
C ALA A 46 -18.53 -21.84 24.64
N THR A 47 -18.59 -21.00 23.61
CA THR A 47 -17.47 -20.20 23.12
C THR A 47 -17.85 -18.73 23.18
N VAL A 48 -16.94 -17.90 23.69
CA VAL A 48 -17.08 -16.45 23.69
C VAL A 48 -15.88 -15.80 23.03
N HIS A 49 -16.12 -14.69 22.34
CA HIS A 49 -15.09 -13.95 21.62
C HIS A 49 -15.08 -12.49 22.04
N HIS A 50 -13.89 -11.91 22.12
CA HIS A 50 -13.70 -10.47 22.21
C HIS A 50 -12.69 -10.03 21.16
N THR A 51 -13.04 -9.02 20.37
CA THR A 51 -12.17 -8.50 19.30
C THR A 51 -11.79 -7.07 19.61
N ALA A 52 -10.49 -6.78 19.56
CA ALA A 52 -9.94 -5.44 19.73
C ALA A 52 -8.99 -5.10 18.58
N ARG A 53 -8.92 -3.82 18.21
CA ARG A 53 -7.98 -3.34 17.19
C ARG A 53 -6.69 -2.86 17.83
N ILE A 54 -5.56 -3.38 17.37
CA ILE A 54 -4.22 -2.87 17.69
C ILE A 54 -3.77 -1.97 16.54
N ASN A 55 -3.50 -0.70 16.83
CA ASN A 55 -2.92 0.24 15.87
C ASN A 55 -1.42 0.33 16.10
N VAL A 56 -0.63 -0.09 15.11
CA VAL A 56 0.83 0.02 15.14
C VAL A 56 1.23 1.18 14.24
N PHE A 57 1.79 2.22 14.85
CA PHE A 57 2.25 3.39 14.12
C PHE A 57 3.63 3.12 13.52
N GLY A 58 3.81 3.45 12.26
CA GLY A 58 5.11 3.39 11.62
C GLY A 58 5.18 4.22 10.36
N ARG A 59 6.41 4.62 10.05
CA ARG A 59 6.76 5.48 8.92
C ARG A 59 6.27 4.89 7.59
N PRO A 60 5.93 5.73 6.59
CA PRO A 60 5.64 5.22 5.27
C PRO A 60 6.84 4.43 4.73
N ILE A 61 6.57 3.30 4.12
CA ILE A 61 7.54 2.52 3.36
C ILE A 61 6.93 2.31 1.98
N ILE A 62 7.66 2.61 0.92
CA ILE A 62 7.20 2.32 -0.44
C ILE A 62 8.15 1.30 -1.05
N ARG A 63 7.59 0.17 -1.50
CA ARG A 63 8.37 -0.85 -2.20
C ARG A 63 8.78 -0.33 -3.58
N LYS A 64 9.97 -0.76 -4.04
CA LYS A 64 10.45 -0.40 -5.38
C LYS A 64 9.46 -0.90 -6.43
N MET A 65 9.15 -0.04 -7.39
CA MET A 65 8.29 -0.37 -8.52
C MET A 65 9.12 -0.72 -9.76
N PRO A 66 8.66 -1.67 -10.59
CA PRO A 66 9.29 -1.95 -11.88
C PRO A 66 8.94 -0.84 -12.88
N ASN A 67 9.80 -0.67 -13.89
CA ASN A 67 9.47 0.15 -15.05
C ASN A 67 8.30 -0.48 -15.82
N ILE A 68 7.47 0.36 -16.41
CA ILE A 68 6.26 -0.06 -17.14
C ILE A 68 6.42 0.35 -18.60
N THR A 69 6.02 -0.52 -19.51
CA THR A 69 5.94 -0.22 -20.96
C THR A 69 4.55 -0.55 -21.46
N VAL A 70 3.90 0.40 -22.12
CA VAL A 70 2.50 0.35 -22.54
C VAL A 70 2.37 0.87 -23.97
N VAL A 71 1.36 0.44 -24.73
CA VAL A 71 1.12 0.93 -26.08
C VAL A 71 0.24 2.18 -26.05
N ALA A 72 0.51 3.16 -26.92
CA ALA A 72 -0.30 4.36 -27.04
C ALA A 72 -1.77 4.05 -27.33
N GLY A 73 -2.67 4.76 -26.66
CA GLY A 73 -4.12 4.56 -26.70
C GLY A 73 -4.66 3.56 -25.66
N GLU A 74 -3.81 2.74 -25.05
CA GLU A 74 -4.23 1.89 -23.92
C GLU A 74 -4.45 2.71 -22.65
N SER A 75 -4.99 2.08 -21.61
CA SER A 75 -5.19 2.68 -20.29
C SER A 75 -4.48 1.86 -19.22
N ILE A 76 -3.94 2.51 -18.19
CA ILE A 76 -3.24 1.83 -17.10
C ILE A 76 -3.81 2.19 -15.74
N SER A 77 -3.61 1.28 -14.78
CA SER A 77 -3.90 1.47 -13.37
C SER A 77 -2.69 1.05 -12.55
N ILE A 78 -2.18 1.96 -11.74
CA ILE A 78 -0.94 1.80 -10.99
C ILE A 78 -1.21 2.10 -9.52
N THR A 79 -1.09 1.10 -8.65
CA THR A 79 -1.23 1.28 -7.20
C THR A 79 0.14 1.50 -6.56
N CYS A 80 0.29 2.58 -5.79
CA CYS A 80 1.53 2.82 -5.04
C CYS A 80 1.65 1.76 -3.92
N PRO A 81 2.71 0.93 -3.88
CA PRO A 81 2.85 -0.17 -2.93
C PRO A 81 3.35 0.36 -1.57
N VAL A 82 2.53 1.17 -0.92
CA VAL A 82 2.82 1.78 0.38
C VAL A 82 2.46 0.82 1.53
N GLY A 83 3.32 0.78 2.53
CA GLY A 83 3.06 0.22 3.86
C GLY A 83 3.35 1.27 4.94
N GLY A 84 2.94 0.99 6.17
CA GLY A 84 2.97 1.94 7.27
C GLY A 84 1.57 2.40 7.68
N TYR A 85 1.45 2.99 8.86
CA TYR A 85 0.18 3.49 9.39
C TYR A 85 0.43 4.63 10.40
N PRO A 86 -0.39 5.68 10.43
CA PRO A 86 -1.41 6.03 9.45
C PRO A 86 -0.78 6.72 8.23
N ILE A 87 -1.16 6.29 7.02
CA ILE A 87 -0.83 7.02 5.79
C ILE A 87 -1.84 8.16 5.64
N ASP A 88 -1.37 9.40 5.73
CA ASP A 88 -2.21 10.60 5.66
C ASP A 88 -2.52 10.99 4.21
N SER A 89 -1.51 10.92 3.34
CA SER A 89 -1.69 11.20 1.92
C SER A 89 -0.73 10.41 1.03
N ILE A 90 -1.23 10.06 -0.17
CA ILE A 90 -0.45 9.52 -1.27
C ILE A 90 -0.54 10.51 -2.42
N VAL A 91 0.62 10.90 -2.95
CA VAL A 91 0.76 11.89 -4.02
C VAL A 91 1.47 11.25 -5.19
N TRP A 92 1.01 11.55 -6.39
CA TRP A 92 1.63 11.14 -7.63
C TRP A 92 2.24 12.35 -8.34
N GLU A 93 3.43 12.16 -8.90
CA GLU A 93 4.13 13.14 -9.73
C GLU A 93 4.65 12.47 -11.00
N ARG A 94 4.60 13.19 -12.13
CA ARG A 94 5.31 12.84 -13.37
C ARG A 94 6.32 13.93 -13.65
N ASP A 95 7.61 13.58 -13.68
CA ASP A 95 8.71 14.53 -13.91
C ASP A 95 8.65 15.77 -12.99
N SER A 96 8.33 15.53 -11.70
CA SER A 96 8.10 16.55 -10.65
C SER A 96 6.83 17.40 -10.79
N VAL A 97 5.96 17.11 -11.76
CA VAL A 97 4.65 17.74 -11.89
C VAL A 97 3.60 16.88 -11.19
N ARG A 98 2.86 17.48 -10.24
CA ARG A 98 1.82 16.78 -9.47
C ARG A 98 0.66 16.33 -10.35
N LEU A 99 0.21 15.10 -10.13
CA LEU A 99 -0.95 14.50 -10.80
C LEU A 99 -2.19 14.53 -9.87
N PRO A 100 -3.41 14.53 -10.44
CA PRO A 100 -3.72 14.66 -11.86
C PRO A 100 -3.56 16.12 -12.35
N TYR A 101 -3.15 16.32 -13.60
CA TYR A 101 -3.15 17.65 -14.24
C TYR A 101 -4.04 17.74 -15.48
N ASN A 102 -4.61 16.63 -15.95
CA ASN A 102 -5.54 16.58 -17.07
C ASN A 102 -6.71 15.61 -16.79
N HIS A 103 -7.69 15.58 -17.68
CA HIS A 103 -8.93 14.80 -17.52
C HIS A 103 -8.74 13.28 -17.70
N ARG A 104 -7.63 12.84 -18.33
CA ARG A 104 -7.31 11.42 -18.55
C ARG A 104 -6.76 10.74 -17.29
N GLN A 105 -6.34 11.54 -16.31
CA GLN A 105 -5.69 11.08 -15.09
C GLN A 105 -6.64 11.14 -13.89
N LYS A 106 -6.63 10.10 -13.05
CA LYS A 106 -7.37 10.08 -11.77
C LYS A 106 -6.53 9.43 -10.68
N VAL A 107 -6.60 9.98 -9.47
CA VAL A 107 -5.96 9.39 -8.27
C VAL A 107 -7.05 9.04 -7.27
N PHE A 108 -7.06 7.78 -6.83
CA PHE A 108 -8.02 7.24 -5.87
C PHE A 108 -7.49 7.31 -4.44
N ALA A 109 -8.39 7.28 -3.47
CA ALA A 109 -8.05 7.33 -2.04
C ALA A 109 -7.13 6.18 -1.58
N ASN A 110 -7.18 5.03 -2.25
CA ASN A 110 -6.28 3.90 -2.00
C ASN A 110 -4.87 4.09 -2.60
N GLY A 111 -4.56 5.26 -3.17
CA GLY A 111 -3.26 5.56 -3.78
C GLY A 111 -3.10 5.07 -5.22
N THR A 112 -4.16 4.60 -5.87
CA THR A 112 -4.12 4.16 -7.26
C THR A 112 -4.19 5.34 -8.22
N LEU A 113 -3.27 5.40 -9.18
CA LEU A 113 -3.28 6.32 -10.32
C LEU A 113 -3.80 5.57 -11.55
N THR A 114 -4.83 6.10 -12.22
CA THR A 114 -5.25 5.64 -13.55
C THR A 114 -4.96 6.70 -14.58
N ILE A 115 -4.49 6.27 -15.75
CA ILE A 115 -4.29 7.13 -16.92
C ILE A 115 -4.97 6.45 -18.10
N ASN A 116 -5.95 7.13 -18.69
CA ASN A 116 -6.66 6.65 -19.86
C ASN A 116 -6.01 7.17 -21.15
N GLU A 117 -6.15 6.40 -22.23
CA GLU A 117 -5.73 6.78 -23.59
C GLU A 117 -4.30 7.37 -23.60
N LEU A 118 -3.31 6.54 -23.25
CA LEU A 118 -1.93 7.02 -23.09
C LEU A 118 -1.37 7.61 -24.38
N GLU A 119 -0.69 8.74 -24.24
CA GLU A 119 0.00 9.44 -25.30
C GLU A 119 1.48 9.50 -25.01
N ARG A 120 2.31 9.12 -25.98
CA ARG A 120 3.76 9.09 -25.78
C ARG A 120 4.36 10.44 -25.42
N VAL A 121 3.90 11.52 -26.06
CA VAL A 121 4.48 12.85 -25.85
C VAL A 121 4.15 13.43 -24.47
N THR A 122 2.97 13.11 -23.93
CA THR A 122 2.45 13.76 -22.73
C THR A 122 2.48 12.87 -21.49
N ASP A 123 2.55 11.54 -21.65
CA ASP A 123 2.52 10.58 -20.55
C ASP A 123 3.81 9.76 -20.39
N GLU A 124 4.72 9.71 -21.37
CA GLU A 124 6.05 9.10 -21.15
C GLU A 124 6.85 9.94 -20.14
N GLY A 125 7.51 9.30 -19.18
CA GLY A 125 8.30 10.01 -18.17
C GLY A 125 8.60 9.20 -16.91
N ILE A 126 9.15 9.88 -15.91
CA ILE A 126 9.44 9.31 -14.60
C ILE A 126 8.27 9.60 -13.67
N TYR A 127 7.59 8.54 -13.25
CA TYR A 127 6.50 8.62 -12.28
C TYR A 127 7.04 8.38 -10.89
N THR A 128 6.65 9.23 -9.95
CA THR A 128 7.01 9.13 -8.54
C THR A 128 5.73 9.06 -7.71
N CYS A 129 5.61 8.04 -6.85
CA CYS A 129 4.62 8.06 -5.79
C CYS A 129 5.28 8.42 -4.46
N LEU A 130 4.64 9.32 -3.72
CA LEU A 130 5.08 9.84 -2.44
C LEU A 130 4.01 9.56 -1.38
N ALA A 131 4.42 9.06 -0.22
CA ALA A 131 3.54 8.84 0.91
C ALA A 131 4.00 9.64 2.12
N ARG A 132 3.05 10.23 2.85
CA ARG A 132 3.30 11.02 4.06
C ARG A 132 2.43 10.52 5.21
N ASN A 133 2.98 10.53 6.42
CA ASN A 133 2.24 10.35 7.66
C ASN A 133 1.99 11.70 8.33
N LYS A 134 0.91 11.80 9.11
CA LYS A 134 0.47 13.01 9.81
C LYS A 134 1.41 13.42 10.96
N ASP A 135 2.08 12.45 11.58
CA ASP A 135 2.73 12.63 12.89
C ASP A 135 4.24 12.92 12.82
N GLU A 136 4.86 12.83 11.64
CA GLU A 136 6.27 13.18 11.47
C GLU A 136 6.46 14.00 10.20
N ILE A 137 6.62 15.32 10.38
CA ILE A 137 6.90 16.35 9.34
C ILE A 137 8.10 15.99 8.42
N ARG A 138 8.86 14.95 8.74
CA ARG A 138 10.07 14.51 8.00
C ARG A 138 10.04 13.07 7.49
N SER A 139 9.03 12.27 7.80
CA SER A 139 8.96 10.90 7.27
C SER A 139 8.07 10.84 6.04
N SER A 140 8.70 11.00 4.88
CA SER A 140 8.10 10.70 3.60
C SER A 140 8.86 9.57 2.95
N ALA A 141 8.14 8.63 2.35
CA ALA A 141 8.74 7.66 1.44
C ALA A 141 8.38 8.06 0.02
N LYS A 142 9.29 7.79 -0.90
CA LYS A 142 9.04 7.92 -2.33
C LYS A 142 9.64 6.75 -3.10
N THR A 143 9.02 6.39 -4.20
CA THR A 143 9.63 5.52 -5.21
C THR A 143 9.34 6.08 -6.59
N SER A 144 10.23 5.79 -7.54
CA SER A 144 10.09 6.24 -8.91
C SER A 144 10.29 5.08 -9.88
N PHE A 145 9.57 5.10 -10.99
CA PHE A 145 9.75 4.17 -12.11
C PHE A 145 9.57 4.91 -13.44
N ALA A 146 10.15 4.36 -14.50
CA ALA A 146 9.96 4.89 -15.84
C ALA A 146 8.70 4.27 -16.46
N LEU A 147 7.82 5.11 -17.00
CA LEU A 147 6.75 4.71 -17.90
C LEU A 147 7.19 5.01 -19.33
N LYS A 148 7.28 3.96 -20.15
CA LYS A 148 7.59 4.07 -21.58
C LYS A 148 6.33 3.82 -22.41
N VAL A 149 6.08 4.64 -23.42
CA VAL A 149 4.90 4.50 -24.27
C VAL A 149 5.34 4.17 -25.69
N LEU A 150 4.90 3.03 -26.21
CA LEU A 150 5.20 2.58 -27.56
C LEU A 150 4.17 3.15 -28.54
N ASP A 151 4.64 3.65 -29.69
CA ASP A 151 3.75 4.09 -30.76
C ASP A 151 2.85 2.94 -31.21
N ASN A 152 1.54 3.20 -31.32
CA ASN A 152 0.63 2.25 -31.94
C ASN A 152 0.82 2.30 -33.48
N LEU A 153 1.58 1.34 -34.01
CA LEU A 153 1.88 1.25 -35.45
C LEU A 153 0.62 1.08 -36.32
N HIS A 154 -0.48 0.54 -35.78
CA HIS A 154 -1.75 0.41 -36.51
C HIS A 154 -2.45 1.76 -36.73
N TYR A 155 -2.32 2.73 -35.81
CA TYR A 155 -2.92 4.06 -35.97
C TYR A 155 -2.31 4.85 -37.14
N LYS A 156 -0.98 4.73 -37.34
CA LYS A 156 -0.28 5.42 -38.44
C LYS A 156 -0.61 4.84 -39.82
N ILE A 157 -1.08 3.59 -39.91
CA ILE A 157 -1.44 2.95 -41.19
C ILE A 157 -2.85 3.38 -41.64
N SER A 158 -3.75 3.69 -40.70
CA SER A 158 -5.13 4.10 -41.01
C SER A 158 -5.28 5.56 -41.45
N SER A 159 -4.33 6.46 -41.17
CA SER A 159 -4.45 7.90 -41.50
C SER A 159 -3.87 8.28 -42.87
N LYS A 160 -3.63 7.30 -43.74
CA LYS A 160 -3.03 7.49 -45.07
C LYS A 160 -3.90 6.88 -46.18
N TYR A 161 -5.21 7.11 -46.17
CA TYR A 161 -6.06 6.93 -47.36
C TYR A 161 -7.21 7.93 -47.32
#